data_AF-A0AA96Q5Z3-F1
#
_entry.id   AF-A0AA96Q5Z3-F1
#
_cell.length_a   1.000
_cell.length_b   1.000
_cell.length_c   1.000
_cell.angle_alpha   90.00
_cell.angle_beta   90.00
_cell.angle_gamma   90.00
#
_symmetry.space_group_name_H-M   'P 1'
#
loop_
_entity.id
_entity.type
_entity.pdbx_description
1 polymer ?
#
loop_
_entity_poly.entity_id
_entity_poly.type
_entity_poly.pdbx_seq_one_letter_code
_entity_poly.pdbx_strand_id
1 'polypeptide(L)'
;MTPLDGAAVRRLTRRATAARARTTLAARIGDAWGVLVTAATGVAVAGSGLVSLREEIALAGAPVTAPSLSAALAATALGVLAAAGTVVVLARLGPVSATPAVAAWWLPLPADRRSLLRAEPLRLTAVVVAAAALLTLPLTLGSTSSPTPGAVLQGMGWAGSLAGAAVGGTALLQTRRRAALGTGPPPVRRRGPGAVAGTAGAVAAAAAVLPAVAGTLAAVGGGRLDLPVGTAPPGWALAVAAVAALVLLVRADRGLGRLDAGTLLAHGVMAGAAGSSLVWLDTRQLGRALAGRDAPPRRSRRFRRVRRPWQAVVAGDLAVLTRGRWQLGQLAVAVAVPVVVGRTEGLGALPPAVWAGCLVGWCLAATAAGRPAREAYAAPEVDRSHALSAAAVIRSRAVLPLAVTAVVCPLSALLLGAGTGTAGTWALLGLAVAPAWAAAALRGAYRPEVDWAGPVVSTPMGVVPAGAGAGLVQGVDVGVLGSLPVLVALVTGGPTPLLAAVQAGWSLLLAAAVLAHLGGRRPAG
;
A
#
# COMPACT_ATOMS: atom_id res chain seq x y z
N MET A 1 -34.83 -29.74 -16.93
CA MET A 1 -35.21 -28.40 -16.45
C MET A 1 -34.21 -27.39 -16.96
N THR A 2 -34.63 -26.43 -17.78
CA THR A 2 -33.76 -25.33 -18.23
C THR A 2 -33.42 -24.44 -17.04
N PRO A 3 -32.12 -24.11 -16.82
CA PRO A 3 -31.73 -23.24 -15.72
C PRO A 3 -32.39 -21.87 -15.89
N LEU A 4 -32.79 -21.25 -14.77
CA LEU A 4 -33.30 -19.89 -14.76
C LEU A 4 -32.22 -18.93 -15.28
N ASP A 5 -32.61 -17.90 -16.05
CA ASP A 5 -31.66 -16.87 -16.45
C ASP A 5 -31.27 -16.02 -15.24
N GLY A 6 -29.99 -16.05 -14.86
CA GLY A 6 -29.45 -15.23 -13.78
C GLY A 6 -29.61 -13.72 -14.02
N ALA A 7 -29.74 -13.25 -15.26
CA ALA A 7 -30.04 -11.84 -15.52
C ALA A 7 -31.47 -11.46 -15.09
N ALA A 8 -32.44 -12.36 -15.27
CA ALA A 8 -33.80 -12.21 -14.77
C ALA A 8 -33.82 -12.17 -13.23
N VAL A 9 -33.08 -13.07 -12.56
CA VAL A 9 -32.93 -13.08 -11.09
C VAL A 9 -32.38 -11.74 -10.59
N ARG A 10 -31.29 -11.22 -11.19
CA ARG A 10 -30.74 -9.90 -10.83
C ARG A 10 -31.71 -8.76 -11.06
N ARG A 11 -32.52 -8.82 -12.12
CA ARG A 11 -33.52 -7.79 -12.43
C ARG A 11 -34.63 -7.80 -11.37
N LEU A 12 -35.11 -8.99 -11.00
CA LEU A 12 -36.09 -9.17 -9.93
C LEU A 12 -35.57 -8.66 -8.60
N THR A 13 -34.36 -9.06 -8.17
CA THR A 13 -33.80 -8.59 -6.90
C THR A 13 -33.61 -7.08 -6.92
N ARG A 14 -33.09 -6.49 -8.00
CA ARG A 14 -32.97 -5.03 -8.12
C ARG A 14 -34.32 -4.32 -8.01
N ARG A 15 -35.38 -4.85 -8.62
CA ARG A 15 -36.74 -4.30 -8.49
C ARG A 15 -37.24 -4.41 -7.05
N ALA A 16 -37.06 -5.56 -6.41
CA ALA A 16 -37.46 -5.78 -5.02
C ALA A 16 -36.71 -4.86 -4.03
N THR A 17 -35.40 -4.69 -4.22
CA THR A 17 -34.60 -3.75 -3.42
C THR A 17 -35.01 -2.31 -3.69
N ALA A 18 -35.23 -1.92 -4.95
CA ALA A 18 -35.69 -0.59 -5.31
C ALA A 18 -37.08 -0.26 -4.73
N ALA A 19 -37.99 -1.23 -4.71
CA ALA A 19 -39.32 -1.06 -4.11
C ALA A 19 -39.28 -0.86 -2.59
N ARG A 20 -38.25 -1.39 -1.91
CA ARG A 20 -38.04 -1.20 -0.46
C ARG A 20 -37.17 0.02 -0.13
N ALA A 21 -36.41 0.52 -1.10
CA ALA A 21 -35.52 1.65 -0.90
C ALA A 21 -36.34 2.95 -0.79
N ARG A 22 -36.27 3.60 0.38
CA ARG A 22 -36.88 4.92 0.61
C ARG A 22 -36.09 6.08 -0.01
N THR A 23 -35.36 5.83 -1.11
CA THR A 23 -34.51 6.85 -1.77
C THR A 23 -35.26 7.49 -2.92
N THR A 24 -35.39 8.83 -2.93
CA THR A 24 -36.00 9.56 -4.06
C THR A 24 -35.04 9.64 -5.25
N LEU A 25 -35.56 9.87 -6.46
CA LEU A 25 -34.73 10.13 -7.64
C LEU A 25 -33.84 11.37 -7.43
N ALA A 26 -34.39 12.41 -6.81
CA ALA A 26 -33.67 13.62 -6.45
C ALA A 26 -32.47 13.32 -5.55
N ALA A 27 -32.62 12.43 -4.55
CA ALA A 27 -31.51 12.01 -3.71
C ALA A 27 -30.41 11.33 -4.52
N ARG A 28 -30.76 10.44 -5.46
CA ARG A 28 -29.76 9.77 -6.32
C ARG A 28 -29.03 10.73 -7.26
N ILE A 29 -29.74 11.70 -7.82
CA ILE A 29 -29.13 12.75 -8.65
C ILE A 29 -28.21 13.62 -7.79
N GLY A 30 -28.66 14.00 -6.59
CA GLY A 30 -27.87 14.73 -5.61
C GLY A 30 -26.59 13.99 -5.22
N ASP A 31 -26.68 12.68 -4.96
CA ASP A 31 -25.52 11.82 -4.67
C ASP A 31 -24.56 11.76 -5.87
N ALA A 32 -25.08 11.56 -7.07
CA ALA A 32 -24.26 11.49 -8.28
C ALA A 32 -23.56 12.83 -8.58
N TRP A 33 -24.27 13.94 -8.43
CA TRP A 33 -23.73 15.29 -8.55
C TRP A 33 -22.68 15.57 -7.47
N GLY A 34 -22.96 15.19 -6.22
CA GLY A 34 -22.02 15.29 -5.10
C GLY A 34 -20.72 14.55 -5.38
N VAL A 35 -20.81 13.28 -5.81
CA VAL A 35 -19.63 12.48 -6.22
C VAL A 35 -18.87 13.15 -7.35
N LEU A 36 -19.57 13.67 -8.38
CA LEU A 36 -18.95 14.33 -9.52
C LEU A 36 -18.22 15.61 -9.10
N VAL A 37 -18.86 16.47 -8.31
CA VAL A 37 -18.26 17.72 -7.80
C VAL A 37 -17.08 17.40 -6.89
N THR A 38 -17.20 16.46 -5.97
CA THR A 38 -16.09 16.03 -5.11
C THR A 38 -14.92 15.49 -5.92
N ALA A 39 -15.18 14.68 -6.96
CA ALA A 39 -14.14 14.19 -7.85
C ALA A 39 -13.47 15.32 -8.64
N ALA A 40 -14.26 16.26 -9.18
CA ALA A 40 -13.76 17.41 -9.93
C ALA A 40 -12.90 18.32 -9.05
N THR A 41 -13.36 18.63 -7.83
CA THR A 41 -12.59 19.38 -6.84
C THR A 41 -11.30 18.65 -6.46
N GLY A 42 -11.35 17.33 -6.24
CA GLY A 42 -10.16 16.54 -5.95
C GLY A 42 -9.11 16.59 -7.08
N VAL A 43 -9.56 16.48 -8.33
CA VAL A 43 -8.70 16.64 -9.52
C VAL A 43 -8.13 18.05 -9.59
N ALA A 44 -8.94 19.08 -9.37
CA ALA A 44 -8.49 20.48 -9.43
C ALA A 44 -7.45 20.78 -8.34
N VAL A 45 -7.66 20.31 -7.11
CA VAL A 45 -6.71 20.47 -6.00
C VAL A 45 -5.41 19.72 -6.30
N ALA A 46 -5.49 18.47 -6.77
CA ALA A 46 -4.31 17.69 -7.14
C ALA A 46 -3.55 18.33 -8.32
N GLY A 47 -4.27 18.82 -9.34
CA GLY A 47 -3.70 19.50 -10.48
C GLY A 47 -3.01 20.81 -10.09
N SER A 48 -3.66 21.63 -9.25
CA SER A 48 -3.07 22.84 -8.69
C SER A 48 -1.80 22.55 -7.90
N GLY A 49 -1.83 21.54 -7.01
CA GLY A 49 -0.65 21.11 -6.27
C GLY A 49 0.50 20.66 -7.18
N LEU A 50 0.22 19.98 -8.29
CA LEU A 50 1.24 19.60 -9.27
C LEU A 50 1.83 20.81 -10.01
N VAL A 51 1.00 21.80 -10.34
CA VAL A 51 1.47 23.07 -10.95
C VAL A 51 2.35 23.83 -9.97
N SER A 52 1.92 23.99 -8.72
CA SER A 52 2.74 24.63 -7.66
C SER A 52 4.05 23.89 -7.43
N LEU A 53 4.03 22.55 -7.35
CA LEU A 53 5.25 21.75 -7.23
C LEU A 53 6.19 21.95 -8.42
N ARG A 54 5.64 22.07 -9.64
CA ARG A 54 6.43 22.32 -10.84
C ARG A 54 7.07 23.71 -10.83
N GLU A 55 6.36 24.73 -10.38
CA GLU A 55 6.89 26.08 -10.20
C GLU A 55 7.99 26.10 -9.15
N GLU A 56 7.79 25.44 -8.00
CA GLU A 56 8.83 25.26 -6.99
C GLU A 56 10.06 24.55 -7.53
N ILE A 57 9.88 23.48 -8.34
CA ILE A 57 10.99 22.77 -9.00
C ILE A 57 11.76 23.71 -9.93
N ALA A 58 11.06 24.55 -10.68
CA ALA A 58 11.69 25.50 -11.61
C ALA A 58 12.51 26.57 -10.89
N LEU A 59 12.13 26.91 -9.65
CA LEU A 59 12.81 27.87 -8.78
C LEU A 59 13.86 27.22 -7.87
N ALA A 60 13.88 25.89 -7.77
CA ALA A 60 14.76 25.17 -6.86
C ALA A 60 16.24 25.27 -7.29
N GLY A 61 17.12 25.44 -6.29
CA GLY A 61 18.57 25.47 -6.49
C GLY A 61 19.18 24.10 -6.83
N ALA A 62 20.51 24.03 -6.82
CA ALA A 62 21.22 22.79 -7.13
C ALA A 62 20.82 21.66 -6.14
N PRO A 63 20.48 20.47 -6.65
CA PRO A 63 19.97 19.37 -5.84
C PRO A 63 21.05 18.76 -4.94
N VAL A 64 20.69 18.45 -3.70
CA VAL A 64 21.63 17.90 -2.69
C VAL A 64 21.92 16.40 -2.90
N THR A 65 21.15 15.70 -3.72
CA THR A 65 21.12 14.22 -3.83
C THR A 65 21.60 13.64 -5.18
N ALA A 66 22.21 14.49 -6.02
CA ALA A 66 22.74 14.12 -7.35
C ALA A 66 21.71 13.36 -8.23
N PRO A 67 20.72 14.07 -8.83
CA PRO A 67 19.70 13.43 -9.64
C PRO A 67 20.28 12.82 -10.90
N SER A 68 19.72 11.69 -11.29
CA SER A 68 20.25 10.84 -12.36
C SER A 68 19.17 10.01 -13.06
N LEU A 69 17.91 10.09 -12.63
CA LEU A 69 16.75 9.48 -13.28
C LEU A 69 15.87 10.56 -13.89
N SER A 70 15.48 10.43 -15.16
CA SER A 70 14.49 11.33 -15.72
C SER A 70 13.09 11.12 -15.13
N ALA A 71 12.28 12.18 -15.16
CA ALA A 71 10.91 12.15 -14.65
C ALA A 71 10.04 11.08 -15.35
N ALA A 72 10.28 10.81 -16.63
CA ALA A 72 9.57 9.78 -17.40
C ALA A 72 9.85 8.35 -16.90
N LEU A 73 11.11 8.04 -16.57
CA LEU A 73 11.50 6.77 -15.95
C LEU A 73 10.83 6.58 -14.59
N ALA A 74 10.88 7.62 -13.75
CA ALA A 74 10.25 7.59 -12.42
C ALA A 74 8.73 7.41 -12.50
N ALA A 75 8.06 8.13 -13.41
CA ALA A 75 6.62 8.01 -13.64
C ALA A 75 6.24 6.60 -14.13
N THR A 76 7.04 6.00 -15.03
CA THR A 76 6.83 4.63 -15.51
C THR A 76 6.95 3.62 -14.37
N ALA A 77 7.98 3.75 -13.53
CA ALA A 77 8.17 2.90 -12.36
C ALA A 77 6.99 2.98 -11.38
N LEU A 78 6.51 4.20 -11.11
CA LEU A 78 5.32 4.44 -10.28
C LEU A 78 4.05 3.85 -10.90
N GLY A 79 3.88 3.95 -12.21
CA GLY A 79 2.75 3.31 -12.92
C GLY A 79 2.75 1.79 -12.79
N VAL A 80 3.93 1.15 -12.91
CA VAL A 80 4.08 -0.29 -12.70
C VAL A 80 3.81 -0.67 -11.23
N LEU A 81 4.31 0.12 -10.28
CA LEU A 81 4.03 -0.04 -8.85
C LEU A 81 2.53 0.02 -8.54
N ALA A 82 1.83 1.01 -9.09
CA ALA A 82 0.39 1.18 -8.92
C ALA A 82 -0.38 -0.01 -9.49
N ALA A 83 -0.08 -0.42 -10.73
CA ALA A 83 -0.72 -1.57 -11.37
C ALA A 83 -0.47 -2.88 -10.60
N ALA A 84 0.76 -3.11 -10.13
CA ALA A 84 1.10 -4.25 -9.30
C ALA A 84 0.35 -4.22 -7.95
N GLY A 85 0.23 -3.05 -7.31
CA GLY A 85 -0.57 -2.84 -6.11
C GLY A 85 -2.04 -3.18 -6.32
N THR A 86 -2.64 -2.72 -7.42
CA THR A 86 -4.02 -3.08 -7.81
C THR A 86 -4.17 -4.59 -7.98
N VAL A 87 -3.23 -5.26 -8.64
CA VAL A 87 -3.24 -6.73 -8.79
C VAL A 87 -3.15 -7.43 -7.44
N VAL A 88 -2.32 -6.94 -6.50
CA VAL A 88 -2.22 -7.50 -5.14
C VAL A 88 -3.56 -7.37 -4.41
N VAL A 89 -4.16 -6.18 -4.40
CA VAL A 89 -5.45 -5.93 -3.74
C VAL A 89 -6.53 -6.85 -4.32
N LEU A 90 -6.66 -6.90 -5.65
CA LEU A 90 -7.63 -7.75 -6.34
C LEU A 90 -7.37 -9.25 -6.09
N ALA A 91 -6.12 -9.69 -6.08
CA ALA A 91 -5.77 -11.09 -5.81
C ALA A 91 -6.06 -11.52 -4.37
N ARG A 92 -6.13 -10.56 -3.43
CA ARG A 92 -6.45 -10.80 -2.01
C ARG A 92 -7.94 -10.73 -1.72
N LEU A 93 -8.62 -9.74 -2.28
CA LEU A 93 -10.07 -9.54 -2.08
C LEU A 93 -10.92 -10.45 -2.97
N GLY A 94 -10.39 -10.88 -4.12
CA GLY A 94 -11.12 -11.63 -5.13
C GLY A 94 -11.95 -10.68 -6.02
N PRO A 95 -11.62 -10.52 -7.31
CA PRO A 95 -12.35 -9.59 -8.20
C PRO A 95 -13.80 -10.01 -8.48
N VAL A 96 -14.16 -11.25 -8.15
CA VAL A 96 -15.54 -11.73 -8.16
C VAL A 96 -15.81 -12.37 -6.79
N SER A 97 -16.84 -11.90 -6.11
CA SER A 97 -17.13 -12.22 -4.71
C SER A 97 -18.63 -12.32 -4.47
N ALA A 98 -19.05 -13.11 -3.49
CA ALA A 98 -20.46 -13.16 -3.10
C ALA A 98 -20.54 -12.78 -1.63
N THR A 99 -21.27 -11.70 -1.33
CA THR A 99 -21.59 -11.37 0.07
C THR A 99 -22.32 -12.55 0.72
N PRO A 100 -22.25 -12.71 2.05
CA PRO A 100 -22.94 -13.80 2.74
C PRO A 100 -24.42 -13.91 2.38
N ALA A 101 -25.11 -12.78 2.23
CA ALA A 101 -26.50 -12.72 1.79
C ALA A 101 -26.68 -13.23 0.35
N VAL A 102 -25.88 -12.74 -0.61
CA VAL A 102 -25.96 -13.19 -2.01
C VAL A 102 -25.66 -14.69 -2.11
N ALA A 103 -24.67 -15.15 -1.35
CA ALA A 103 -24.30 -16.56 -1.37
C ALA A 103 -25.37 -17.48 -0.78
N ALA A 104 -26.04 -17.06 0.29
CA ALA A 104 -27.13 -17.84 0.89
C ALA A 104 -28.37 -17.92 -0.01
N TRP A 105 -28.69 -16.84 -0.74
CA TRP A 105 -29.94 -16.73 -1.48
C TRP A 105 -29.83 -16.97 -2.99
N TRP A 106 -28.69 -16.67 -3.62
CA TRP A 106 -28.54 -16.76 -5.08
C TRP A 106 -27.77 -17.99 -5.56
N LEU A 107 -26.74 -18.44 -4.82
CA LEU A 107 -25.91 -19.57 -5.24
C LEU A 107 -26.62 -20.94 -5.21
N PRO A 108 -27.63 -21.18 -4.34
CA PRO A 108 -28.43 -22.40 -4.38
C PRO A 108 -29.45 -22.46 -5.52
N LEU A 109 -29.79 -21.32 -6.15
CA LEU A 109 -30.80 -21.29 -7.21
C LEU A 109 -30.32 -22.06 -8.45
N PRO A 110 -31.21 -22.79 -9.14
CA PRO A 110 -30.91 -23.48 -10.40
C PRO A 110 -30.84 -22.47 -11.56
N ALA A 111 -29.98 -21.45 -11.44
CA ALA A 111 -29.77 -20.41 -12.45
C ALA A 111 -28.38 -20.53 -13.09
N ASP A 112 -28.23 -20.02 -14.31
CA ASP A 112 -26.90 -19.97 -14.95
C ASP A 112 -25.93 -19.10 -14.11
N ARG A 113 -24.91 -19.75 -13.52
CA ARG A 113 -23.91 -19.09 -12.67
C ARG A 113 -23.15 -18.01 -13.42
N ARG A 114 -22.86 -18.21 -14.71
CA ARG A 114 -22.14 -17.21 -15.50
C ARG A 114 -22.99 -15.95 -15.64
N SER A 115 -24.23 -16.09 -16.12
CA SER A 115 -25.09 -14.94 -16.30
C SER A 115 -25.34 -14.25 -14.96
N LEU A 116 -25.52 -15.00 -13.85
CA LEU A 116 -25.72 -14.49 -12.49
C LEU A 116 -24.56 -13.58 -11.99
N LEU A 117 -23.30 -14.01 -12.16
CA LEU A 117 -22.12 -13.32 -11.63
C LEU A 117 -21.59 -12.19 -12.54
N ARG A 118 -21.97 -12.15 -13.82
CA ARG A 118 -21.40 -11.25 -14.84
C ARG A 118 -21.42 -9.76 -14.50
N ALA A 119 -22.40 -9.29 -13.72
CA ALA A 119 -22.55 -7.87 -13.41
C ALA A 119 -21.47 -7.32 -12.47
N GLU A 120 -20.95 -8.15 -11.55
CA GLU A 120 -19.97 -7.72 -10.56
C GLU A 120 -18.59 -7.39 -11.18
N PRO A 121 -17.92 -8.27 -11.96
CA PRO A 121 -16.63 -7.94 -12.55
C PRO A 121 -16.73 -6.77 -13.53
N LEU A 122 -17.86 -6.59 -14.22
CA LEU A 122 -18.07 -5.42 -15.09
C LEU A 122 -18.13 -4.12 -14.28
N ARG A 123 -18.87 -4.11 -13.17
CA ARG A 123 -18.93 -2.96 -12.25
C ARG A 123 -17.56 -2.66 -11.64
N LEU A 124 -16.87 -3.69 -11.16
CA LEU A 124 -15.53 -3.54 -10.60
C LEU A 124 -14.54 -3.00 -11.65
N THR A 125 -14.59 -3.52 -12.88
CA THR A 125 -13.75 -3.02 -13.98
C THR A 125 -14.03 -1.55 -14.24
N ALA A 126 -15.30 -1.15 -14.34
CA ALA A 126 -15.67 0.24 -14.57
C ALA A 126 -15.16 1.16 -13.44
N VAL A 127 -15.33 0.76 -12.18
CA VAL A 127 -14.85 1.54 -11.02
C VAL A 127 -13.33 1.66 -11.01
N VAL A 128 -12.60 0.57 -11.21
CA VAL A 128 -11.13 0.56 -11.17
C VAL A 128 -10.54 1.34 -12.37
N VAL A 129 -11.12 1.21 -13.56
CA VAL A 129 -10.73 1.99 -14.75
C VAL A 129 -11.01 3.48 -14.56
N ALA A 130 -12.20 3.83 -14.05
CA ALA A 130 -12.55 5.21 -13.77
C ALA A 130 -11.63 5.83 -12.71
N ALA A 131 -11.34 5.10 -11.63
CA ALA A 131 -10.40 5.53 -10.60
C ALA A 131 -8.99 5.70 -11.16
N ALA A 132 -8.50 4.76 -11.97
CA ALA A 132 -7.18 4.87 -12.59
C ALA A 132 -7.09 6.08 -13.54
N ALA A 133 -8.11 6.30 -14.37
CA ALA A 133 -8.18 7.47 -15.25
C ALA A 133 -8.23 8.78 -14.45
N LEU A 134 -9.06 8.84 -13.40
CA LEU A 134 -9.20 10.01 -12.54
C LEU A 134 -7.90 10.35 -11.80
N LEU A 135 -7.20 9.34 -11.27
CA LEU A 135 -5.92 9.52 -10.58
C LEU A 135 -4.78 9.92 -11.52
N THR A 136 -4.86 9.51 -12.79
CA THR A 136 -3.84 9.84 -13.81
C THR A 136 -4.06 11.22 -14.41
N LEU A 137 -5.29 11.74 -14.38
CA LEU A 137 -5.67 13.01 -14.98
C LEU A 137 -4.82 14.20 -14.48
N PRO A 138 -4.67 14.44 -13.16
CA PRO A 138 -3.79 15.50 -12.66
C PRO A 138 -2.35 15.34 -13.14
N LEU A 139 -1.81 14.12 -13.15
CA LEU A 139 -0.45 13.83 -13.59
C LEU A 139 -0.25 14.21 -15.06
N THR A 140 -1.19 13.84 -15.93
CA THR A 140 -1.12 14.18 -17.36
C THR A 140 -1.23 15.69 -17.60
N LEU A 141 -2.10 16.39 -16.87
CA LEU A 141 -2.26 17.84 -16.99
C LEU A 141 -1.04 18.62 -16.46
N GLY A 142 -0.43 18.15 -15.37
CA GLY A 142 0.75 18.77 -14.76
C GLY A 142 2.09 18.43 -15.42
N SER A 143 2.15 17.36 -16.22
CA SER A 143 3.41 16.84 -16.79
C SER A 143 4.05 17.71 -17.88
N THR A 144 3.29 18.62 -18.51
CA THR A 144 3.77 19.43 -19.65
C THR A 144 3.34 20.89 -19.50
N SER A 145 4.15 21.82 -20.01
CA SER A 145 3.80 23.26 -20.12
C SER A 145 2.55 23.51 -20.96
N SER A 146 2.28 22.65 -21.94
CA SER A 146 1.15 22.77 -22.85
C SER A 146 0.51 21.38 -23.02
N PRO A 147 -0.37 20.97 -22.10
CA PRO A 147 -1.03 19.68 -22.19
C PRO A 147 -1.92 19.63 -23.43
N THR A 148 -1.63 18.72 -24.35
CA THR A 148 -2.49 18.49 -25.51
C THR A 148 -3.61 17.50 -25.13
N PRO A 149 -4.83 17.66 -25.67
CA PRO A 149 -5.92 16.71 -25.43
C PRO A 149 -5.54 15.26 -25.77
N GLY A 150 -4.73 15.06 -26.82
CA GLY A 150 -4.23 13.75 -27.22
C GLY A 150 -3.36 13.07 -26.16
N ALA A 151 -2.43 13.81 -25.55
CA ALA A 151 -1.54 13.26 -24.51
C ALA A 151 -2.33 12.88 -23.24
N VAL A 152 -3.32 13.68 -22.85
CA VAL A 152 -4.21 13.40 -21.72
C VAL A 152 -5.02 12.13 -21.98
N LEU A 153 -5.67 12.04 -23.15
CA LEU A 153 -6.45 10.87 -23.54
C LEU A 153 -5.58 9.60 -23.63
N GLN A 154 -4.35 9.72 -24.11
CA GLN A 154 -3.41 8.60 -24.19
C GLN A 154 -3.02 8.12 -22.78
N GLY A 155 -2.69 9.03 -21.86
CA GLY A 155 -2.37 8.68 -20.47
C GLY A 155 -3.54 8.01 -19.74
N MET A 156 -4.74 8.56 -19.88
CA MET A 156 -5.97 7.94 -19.35
C MET A 156 -6.24 6.57 -19.99
N GLY A 157 -6.03 6.44 -21.30
CA GLY A 157 -6.18 5.19 -22.03
C GLY A 157 -5.22 4.10 -21.53
N TRP A 158 -3.97 4.45 -21.25
CA TRP A 158 -2.98 3.53 -20.69
C TRP A 158 -3.35 3.08 -19.28
N ALA A 159 -3.67 4.04 -18.42
CA ALA A 159 -4.11 3.75 -17.05
C ALA A 159 -5.35 2.84 -17.04
N GLY A 160 -6.33 3.14 -17.89
CA GLY A 160 -7.53 2.33 -18.06
C GLY A 160 -7.24 0.93 -18.62
N SER A 161 -6.34 0.82 -19.59
CA SER A 161 -5.96 -0.49 -20.17
C SER A 161 -5.23 -1.37 -19.15
N LEU A 162 -4.30 -0.80 -18.38
CA LEU A 162 -3.60 -1.51 -17.30
C LEU A 162 -4.55 -1.93 -16.19
N ALA A 163 -5.45 -1.03 -15.77
CA ALA A 163 -6.50 -1.33 -14.80
C ALA A 163 -7.43 -2.47 -15.27
N GLY A 164 -7.90 -2.39 -16.51
CA GLY A 164 -8.73 -3.43 -17.13
C GLY A 164 -8.01 -4.77 -17.24
N ALA A 165 -6.72 -4.76 -17.61
CA ALA A 165 -5.88 -5.96 -17.65
C ALA A 165 -5.65 -6.54 -16.25
N ALA A 166 -5.47 -5.72 -15.22
CA ALA A 166 -5.33 -6.16 -13.83
C ALA A 166 -6.61 -6.87 -13.34
N VAL A 167 -7.79 -6.29 -13.58
CA VAL A 167 -9.08 -6.89 -13.23
C VAL A 167 -9.34 -8.17 -14.03
N GLY A 168 -9.21 -8.12 -15.36
CA GLY A 168 -9.43 -9.27 -16.23
C GLY A 168 -8.44 -10.41 -15.96
N GLY A 169 -7.16 -10.11 -15.75
CA GLY A 169 -6.13 -11.08 -15.45
C GLY A 169 -6.34 -11.78 -14.10
N THR A 170 -6.63 -11.01 -13.05
CA THR A 170 -6.92 -11.58 -11.72
C THR A 170 -8.21 -12.41 -11.72
N ALA A 171 -9.26 -11.96 -12.41
CA ALA A 171 -10.52 -12.70 -12.56
C ALA A 171 -10.33 -13.99 -13.37
N LEU A 172 -9.57 -13.94 -14.47
CA LEU A 172 -9.22 -15.12 -15.26
C LEU A 172 -8.48 -16.16 -14.41
N LEU A 173 -7.51 -15.73 -13.60
CA LEU A 173 -6.77 -16.61 -12.70
C LEU A 173 -7.69 -17.22 -11.63
N GLN A 174 -8.67 -16.47 -11.12
CA GLN A 174 -9.68 -17.00 -10.20
C GLN A 174 -10.49 -18.14 -10.84
N THR A 175 -10.91 -17.98 -12.10
CA THR A 175 -11.74 -18.99 -12.81
C THR A 175 -10.97 -20.24 -13.28
N ARG A 176 -9.64 -20.16 -13.44
CA ARG A 176 -8.79 -21.28 -13.90
C ARG A 176 -8.36 -22.23 -12.77
N ARG A 177 -8.48 -21.84 -11.50
CA ARG A 177 -8.01 -22.64 -10.35
C ARG A 177 -8.75 -23.97 -10.14
N ARG A 178 -9.97 -24.10 -10.66
CA ARG A 178 -10.78 -25.33 -10.57
C ARG A 178 -10.36 -26.42 -11.55
N ALA A 179 -9.84 -26.07 -12.73
CA ALA A 179 -9.47 -27.05 -13.75
C ALA A 179 -8.36 -28.03 -13.29
N ALA A 180 -7.54 -27.61 -12.32
CA ALA A 180 -6.49 -28.46 -11.76
C ALA A 180 -6.95 -29.36 -10.60
N LEU A 181 -8.17 -29.19 -10.06
CA LEU A 181 -8.68 -29.98 -8.90
C LEU A 181 -9.53 -31.20 -9.32
N GLY A 182 -9.71 -31.42 -10.63
CA GLY A 182 -10.56 -32.49 -11.17
C GLY A 182 -9.88 -33.84 -11.40
N THR A 183 -8.57 -33.98 -11.15
CA THR A 183 -7.83 -35.24 -11.37
C THR A 183 -6.76 -35.47 -10.29
N GLY A 184 -7.08 -36.31 -9.29
CA GLY A 184 -6.10 -36.91 -8.37
C GLY A 184 -6.00 -36.31 -6.96
N PRO A 185 -5.41 -37.07 -6.00
CA PRO A 185 -5.24 -36.65 -4.61
C PRO A 185 -4.37 -35.38 -4.53
N PRO A 186 -4.66 -34.47 -3.57
CA PRO A 186 -4.12 -33.12 -3.58
C PRO A 186 -2.60 -33.10 -3.39
N PRO A 187 -1.79 -32.63 -4.36
CA PRO A 187 -0.39 -32.37 -4.09
C PRO A 187 -0.27 -31.18 -3.14
N VAL A 188 0.54 -31.34 -2.09
CA VAL A 188 0.90 -30.39 -1.00
C VAL A 188 1.57 -29.08 -1.51
N ARG A 189 1.48 -28.78 -2.81
CA ARG A 189 2.25 -27.75 -3.51
C ARG A 189 1.43 -26.61 -4.14
N ARG A 190 0.16 -26.42 -3.78
CA ARG A 190 -0.66 -25.43 -4.50
C ARG A 190 -0.25 -23.98 -4.25
N ARG A 191 0.29 -23.37 -5.31
CA ARG A 191 0.35 -21.93 -5.58
C ARG A 191 -1.07 -21.33 -5.49
N GLY A 192 -1.49 -20.93 -4.30
CA GLY A 192 -2.80 -20.31 -4.04
C GLY A 192 -2.88 -18.83 -4.48
N PRO A 193 -3.90 -18.07 -4.03
CA PRO A 193 -4.00 -16.60 -4.15
C PRO A 193 -2.69 -15.86 -3.88
N GLY A 194 -1.91 -16.36 -2.92
CA GLY A 194 -0.61 -15.83 -2.55
C GLY A 194 0.47 -15.93 -3.64
N ALA A 195 0.32 -16.76 -4.68
CA ALA A 195 1.29 -16.82 -5.78
C ALA A 195 1.16 -15.62 -6.72
N VAL A 196 -0.06 -15.20 -7.06
CA VAL A 196 -0.32 -14.05 -7.94
C VAL A 196 -0.03 -12.75 -7.20
N ALA A 197 -0.51 -12.63 -5.96
CA ALA A 197 -0.14 -11.52 -5.09
C ALA A 197 1.37 -11.52 -4.80
N GLY A 198 2.02 -12.68 -4.73
CA GLY A 198 3.46 -12.82 -4.54
C GLY A 198 4.27 -12.39 -5.77
N THR A 199 3.84 -12.76 -6.98
CA THR A 199 4.49 -12.30 -8.23
C THR A 199 4.26 -10.82 -8.45
N ALA A 200 3.04 -10.32 -8.23
CA ALA A 200 2.75 -8.89 -8.32
C ALA A 200 3.52 -8.10 -7.27
N GLY A 201 3.61 -8.60 -6.03
CA GLY A 201 4.46 -8.02 -5.00
C GLY A 201 5.96 -8.03 -5.36
N ALA A 202 6.44 -9.07 -6.04
CA ALA A 202 7.82 -9.12 -6.55
C ALA A 202 8.05 -8.12 -7.70
N VAL A 203 7.08 -7.98 -8.61
CA VAL A 203 7.11 -6.96 -9.66
C VAL A 203 7.09 -5.56 -9.06
N ALA A 204 6.26 -5.30 -8.04
CA ALA A 204 6.25 -4.04 -7.31
C ALA A 204 7.63 -3.78 -6.66
N ALA A 205 8.19 -4.76 -5.95
CA ALA A 205 9.52 -4.62 -5.38
C ALA A 205 10.60 -4.33 -6.45
N ALA A 206 10.58 -5.03 -7.58
CA ALA A 206 11.48 -4.79 -8.69
C ALA A 206 11.30 -3.40 -9.31
N ALA A 207 10.05 -2.94 -9.49
CA ALA A 207 9.74 -1.62 -10.04
C ALA A 207 10.20 -0.48 -9.14
N ALA A 208 10.29 -0.66 -7.82
CA ALA A 208 10.92 0.30 -6.92
C ALA A 208 12.46 0.18 -6.91
N VAL A 209 12.98 -1.05 -6.78
CA VAL A 209 14.42 -1.30 -6.54
C VAL A 209 15.25 -1.06 -7.79
N LEU A 210 14.80 -1.46 -8.99
CA LEU A 210 15.58 -1.32 -10.21
C LEU A 210 15.91 0.14 -10.54
N PRO A 211 14.95 1.10 -10.54
CA PRO A 211 15.28 2.52 -10.74
C PRO A 211 16.19 3.06 -9.63
N ALA A 212 15.99 2.68 -8.37
CA ALA A 212 16.84 3.12 -7.27
C ALA A 212 18.30 2.69 -7.48
N VAL A 213 18.53 1.42 -7.83
CA VAL A 213 19.87 0.89 -8.12
C VAL A 213 20.47 1.54 -9.35
N ALA A 214 19.72 1.60 -10.45
CA ALA A 214 20.20 2.17 -11.71
C ALA A 214 20.57 3.65 -11.55
N GLY A 215 19.70 4.45 -10.92
CA GLY A 215 19.97 5.85 -10.61
C GLY A 215 21.15 6.04 -9.66
N THR A 216 21.36 5.13 -8.70
CA THR A 216 22.55 5.18 -7.83
C THR A 216 23.84 4.92 -8.60
N LEU A 217 23.85 3.89 -9.46
CA LEU A 217 25.02 3.58 -10.28
C LEU A 217 25.34 4.72 -11.25
N ALA A 218 24.30 5.31 -11.87
CA ALA A 218 24.46 6.47 -12.74
C ALA A 218 25.02 7.68 -12.00
N ALA A 219 24.50 8.00 -10.81
CA ALA A 219 24.99 9.11 -9.99
C ALA A 219 26.46 8.94 -9.58
N VAL A 220 26.86 7.71 -9.19
CA VAL A 220 28.27 7.42 -8.86
C VAL A 220 29.18 7.53 -10.09
N GLY A 221 28.70 7.12 -11.26
CA GLY A 221 29.43 7.25 -12.53
C GLY A 221 29.37 8.64 -13.17
N GLY A 222 28.71 9.62 -12.55
CA GLY A 222 28.49 10.95 -13.14
C GLY A 222 27.56 10.96 -14.37
N GLY A 223 26.84 9.87 -14.62
CA GLY A 223 25.95 9.69 -15.74
C GLY A 223 24.50 10.00 -15.43
N ARG A 224 23.68 10.08 -16.48
CA ARG A 224 22.23 10.23 -16.40
C ARG A 224 21.55 9.08 -17.12
N LEU A 225 20.50 8.55 -16.51
CA LEU A 225 19.59 7.59 -17.13
C LEU A 225 18.38 8.35 -17.62
N ASP A 226 18.24 8.37 -18.93
CA ASP A 226 17.09 8.92 -19.59
C ASP A 226 16.42 7.86 -20.45
N LEU A 227 15.09 7.85 -20.43
CA LEU A 227 14.31 7.26 -21.51
C LEU A 227 14.23 8.36 -22.57
N PRO A 228 14.58 8.11 -23.85
CA PRO A 228 14.46 9.12 -24.88
C PRO A 228 13.09 9.81 -24.82
N VAL A 229 13.10 11.06 -24.34
CA VAL A 229 11.90 11.84 -24.04
C VAL A 229 11.19 12.09 -25.36
N GLY A 230 9.96 11.60 -25.50
CA GLY A 230 9.11 11.88 -26.65
C GLY A 230 8.54 10.67 -27.38
N THR A 231 8.97 9.43 -27.11
CA THR A 231 8.23 8.27 -27.61
C THR A 231 7.10 7.94 -26.64
N ALA A 232 6.05 8.77 -26.63
CA ALA A 232 4.75 8.30 -26.17
C ALA A 232 4.54 6.95 -26.86
N PRO A 233 4.30 5.85 -26.11
CA PRO A 233 4.23 4.53 -26.71
C PRO A 233 3.21 4.62 -27.84
N PRO A 234 3.61 4.24 -29.06
CA PRO A 234 2.89 4.58 -30.27
C PRO A 234 1.42 4.15 -30.14
N GLY A 235 0.49 4.87 -30.78
CA GLY A 235 -0.95 4.65 -30.58
C GLY A 235 -1.40 3.19 -30.74
N TRP A 236 -0.70 2.41 -31.57
CA TRP A 236 -0.92 0.97 -31.72
C TRP A 236 -0.62 0.18 -30.43
N ALA A 237 0.35 0.58 -29.62
CA ALA A 237 0.69 -0.09 -28.35
C ALA A 237 -0.45 0.08 -27.33
N LEU A 238 -1.10 1.25 -27.31
CA LEU A 238 -2.31 1.46 -26.52
C LEU A 238 -3.44 0.57 -27.01
N ALA A 239 -3.65 0.49 -28.34
CA ALA A 239 -4.65 -0.40 -28.92
C ALA A 239 -4.38 -1.88 -28.55
N VAL A 240 -3.12 -2.32 -28.60
CA VAL A 240 -2.71 -3.67 -28.18
C VAL A 240 -3.00 -3.90 -26.69
N ALA A 241 -2.71 -2.92 -25.82
CA ALA A 241 -2.99 -3.02 -24.38
C ALA A 241 -4.51 -3.09 -24.10
N ALA A 242 -5.31 -2.27 -24.79
CA ALA A 242 -6.76 -2.27 -24.69
C ALA A 242 -7.37 -3.61 -25.18
N VAL A 243 -6.88 -4.13 -26.32
CA VAL A 243 -7.28 -5.45 -26.84
C VAL A 243 -6.89 -6.56 -25.87
N ALA A 244 -5.68 -6.52 -25.30
CA ALA A 244 -5.23 -7.50 -24.32
C ALA A 244 -6.11 -7.47 -23.06
N ALA A 245 -6.44 -6.29 -22.53
CA ALA A 245 -7.36 -6.11 -21.42
C ALA A 245 -8.74 -6.69 -21.74
N LEU A 246 -9.29 -6.39 -22.92
CA LEU A 246 -10.57 -6.92 -23.38
C LEU A 246 -10.55 -8.45 -23.49
N VAL A 247 -9.50 -9.03 -24.07
CA VAL A 247 -9.34 -10.49 -24.18
C VAL A 247 -9.30 -11.14 -22.80
N LEU A 248 -8.59 -10.55 -21.84
CA LEU A 248 -8.54 -11.05 -20.47
C LEU A 248 -9.93 -11.03 -19.81
N LEU A 249 -10.67 -9.92 -19.95
CA LEU A 249 -12.03 -9.77 -19.42
C LEU A 249 -13.01 -10.76 -20.06
N VAL A 250 -12.98 -10.92 -21.38
CA VAL A 250 -13.83 -11.87 -22.11
C VAL A 250 -13.51 -13.31 -21.69
N ARG A 251 -12.23 -13.66 -21.52
CA ARG A 251 -11.85 -15.00 -21.04
C ARG A 251 -12.24 -15.22 -19.58
N ALA A 252 -12.19 -14.19 -18.74
CA ALA A 252 -12.67 -14.25 -17.36
C ALA A 252 -14.19 -14.48 -17.31
N ASP A 253 -14.96 -13.74 -18.13
CA ASP A 253 -16.41 -13.88 -18.24
C ASP A 253 -16.84 -15.31 -18.63
N ARG A 254 -16.18 -15.90 -19.63
CA ARG A 254 -16.40 -17.30 -20.03
C ARG A 254 -16.07 -18.31 -18.93
N GLY A 255 -15.31 -17.90 -17.91
CA GLY A 255 -14.92 -18.75 -16.79
C GLY A 255 -15.77 -18.63 -15.53
N LEU A 256 -16.68 -17.65 -15.45
CA LEU A 256 -17.44 -17.34 -14.24
C LEU A 256 -18.27 -18.53 -13.74
N GLY A 257 -18.86 -19.31 -14.66
CA GLY A 257 -19.67 -20.48 -14.31
C GLY A 257 -18.90 -21.59 -13.56
N ARG A 258 -17.55 -21.58 -13.64
CA ARG A 258 -16.70 -22.57 -12.95
C ARG A 258 -16.40 -22.21 -11.50
N LEU A 259 -16.76 -21.00 -11.04
CA LEU A 259 -16.43 -20.57 -9.68
C LEU A 259 -17.18 -21.38 -8.63
N ASP A 260 -16.47 -21.69 -7.54
CA ASP A 260 -17.02 -22.41 -6.41
C ASP A 260 -17.69 -21.46 -5.40
N ALA A 261 -18.81 -21.91 -4.81
CA ALA A 261 -19.59 -21.10 -3.88
C ALA A 261 -18.80 -20.75 -2.61
N GLY A 262 -18.02 -21.70 -2.08
CA GLY A 262 -17.18 -21.47 -0.90
C GLY A 262 -16.07 -20.46 -1.17
N THR A 263 -15.51 -20.45 -2.38
CA THR A 263 -14.51 -19.45 -2.78
C THR A 263 -15.12 -18.06 -2.93
N LEU A 264 -16.31 -17.96 -3.54
CA LEU A 264 -17.04 -16.68 -3.68
C LEU A 264 -17.41 -16.09 -2.31
N LEU A 265 -17.88 -16.94 -1.40
CA LEU A 265 -18.17 -16.60 -0.01
C LEU A 265 -16.94 -16.08 0.74
N ALA A 266 -15.83 -16.82 0.69
CA ALA A 266 -14.60 -16.45 1.39
C ALA A 266 -14.08 -15.09 0.93
N HIS A 267 -14.06 -14.84 -0.39
CA HIS A 267 -13.71 -13.53 -0.94
C HIS A 267 -14.73 -12.44 -0.57
N GLY A 268 -16.03 -12.75 -0.55
CA GLY A 268 -17.06 -11.78 -0.18
C GLY A 268 -16.99 -11.33 1.28
N VAL A 269 -16.62 -12.21 2.21
CA VAL A 269 -16.36 -11.84 3.61
C VAL A 269 -15.14 -10.91 3.71
N MET A 270 -14.06 -11.23 2.97
CA MET A 270 -12.84 -10.41 2.98
C MET A 270 -13.05 -9.04 2.32
N ALA A 271 -13.72 -8.99 1.18
CA ALA A 271 -14.07 -7.75 0.48
C ALA A 271 -15.03 -6.90 1.30
N GLY A 272 -16.02 -7.53 1.97
CA GLY A 272 -16.91 -6.84 2.90
C GLY A 272 -16.18 -6.23 4.10
N ALA A 273 -15.29 -7.00 4.74
CA ALA A 273 -14.46 -6.51 5.85
C ALA A 273 -13.50 -5.39 5.41
N ALA A 274 -12.88 -5.50 4.23
CA ALA A 274 -12.04 -4.45 3.68
C ALA A 274 -12.85 -3.18 3.34
N GLY A 275 -14.04 -3.35 2.76
CA GLY A 275 -14.95 -2.26 2.43
C GLY A 275 -15.43 -1.51 3.67
N SER A 276 -15.87 -2.23 4.71
CA SER A 276 -16.24 -1.61 5.99
C SER A 276 -15.04 -0.92 6.63
N SER A 277 -13.86 -1.55 6.62
CA SER A 277 -12.64 -0.93 7.15
C SER A 277 -12.28 0.36 6.43
N LEU A 278 -12.48 0.45 5.11
CA LEU A 278 -12.26 1.67 4.34
C LEU A 278 -13.25 2.77 4.73
N VAL A 279 -14.54 2.44 4.84
CA VAL A 279 -15.59 3.39 5.23
C VAL A 279 -15.33 3.94 6.63
N TRP A 280 -14.89 3.09 7.56
CA TRP A 280 -14.59 3.46 8.95
C TRP A 280 -13.15 3.92 9.17
N LEU A 281 -12.34 4.03 8.11
CA LEU A 281 -10.91 4.35 8.15
C LEU A 281 -10.09 3.46 9.12
N ASP A 282 -10.54 2.24 9.39
CA ASP A 282 -9.80 1.27 10.20
C ASP A 282 -8.67 0.63 9.37
N THR A 283 -7.56 1.35 9.31
CA THR A 283 -6.32 0.91 8.64
C THR A 283 -5.77 -0.40 9.19
N ARG A 284 -6.09 -0.78 10.44
CA ARG A 284 -5.61 -2.04 11.05
C ARG A 284 -6.42 -3.22 10.53
N GLN A 285 -7.74 -3.10 10.48
CA GLN A 285 -8.59 -4.14 9.89
C GLN A 285 -8.38 -4.25 8.38
N LEU A 286 -8.23 -3.12 7.68
CA LEU A 286 -7.88 -3.12 6.27
C LEU A 286 -6.54 -3.83 6.01
N GLY A 287 -5.52 -3.54 6.81
CA GLY A 287 -4.22 -4.21 6.73
C GLY A 287 -4.31 -5.72 6.98
N ARG A 288 -5.11 -6.15 7.97
CA ARG A 288 -5.38 -7.57 8.24
C ARG A 288 -6.12 -8.25 7.07
N ALA A 289 -7.09 -7.57 6.48
CA ALA A 289 -7.83 -8.08 5.32
C ALA A 289 -6.91 -8.27 4.10
N LEU A 290 -5.99 -7.33 3.86
CA LEU A 290 -5.07 -7.34 2.72
C LEU A 290 -3.83 -8.21 2.92
N ALA A 291 -3.37 -8.43 4.16
CA ALA A 291 -2.24 -9.31 4.46
C ALA A 291 -2.46 -10.75 3.98
N GLY A 292 -3.74 -11.17 3.92
CA GLY A 292 -4.15 -12.53 3.57
C GLY A 292 -3.76 -13.53 4.65
N ARG A 293 -4.09 -14.81 4.43
CA ARG A 293 -3.72 -15.88 5.38
C ARG A 293 -2.25 -16.25 5.18
N ASP A 294 -1.48 -16.21 6.26
CA ASP A 294 -0.14 -16.77 6.27
C ASP A 294 -0.20 -18.28 6.10
N ALA A 295 0.64 -18.82 5.21
CA ALA A 295 0.75 -20.25 5.08
C ALA A 295 1.39 -20.83 6.35
N PRO A 296 0.90 -21.97 6.86
CA PRO A 296 1.52 -22.60 8.01
C PRO A 296 3.02 -22.87 7.71
N PRO A 297 3.90 -22.66 8.70
CA PRO A 297 5.33 -22.78 8.48
C PRO A 297 5.67 -24.23 8.06
N ARG A 298 6.36 -24.38 6.92
CA ARG A 298 6.75 -25.69 6.38
C ARG A 298 7.79 -26.42 7.23
N ARG A 299 8.54 -25.70 8.07
CA ARG A 299 9.58 -26.23 8.95
C ARG A 299 9.57 -25.49 10.28
N SER A 300 9.63 -26.25 11.37
CA SER A 300 9.88 -25.71 12.70
C SER A 300 11.29 -25.11 12.75
N ARG A 301 11.45 -23.94 13.39
CA ARG A 301 12.76 -23.37 13.69
C ARG A 301 13.11 -23.79 15.12
N ARG A 302 14.30 -24.34 15.32
CA ARG A 302 14.84 -24.57 16.67
C ARG A 302 15.52 -23.29 17.15
N PHE A 303 15.03 -22.71 18.24
CA PHE A 303 15.57 -21.50 18.83
C PHE A 303 16.76 -21.80 19.76
N ARG A 304 17.78 -22.52 19.25
CA ARG A 304 18.92 -23.03 20.06
C ARG A 304 19.73 -21.93 20.76
N ARG A 305 19.64 -20.68 20.31
CA ARG A 305 20.37 -19.53 20.87
C ARG A 305 19.56 -18.68 21.86
N VAL A 306 18.32 -19.08 22.18
CA VAL A 306 17.49 -18.38 23.17
C VAL A 306 17.84 -18.91 24.56
N ARG A 307 18.43 -18.04 25.39
CA ARG A 307 18.85 -18.34 26.77
C ARG A 307 18.10 -17.50 27.82
N ARG A 308 17.53 -16.37 27.42
CA ARG A 308 16.82 -15.44 28.31
C ARG A 308 15.41 -15.13 27.78
N PRO A 309 14.44 -14.79 28.66
CA PRO A 309 13.06 -14.52 28.23
C PRO A 309 12.94 -13.41 27.17
N TRP A 310 13.71 -12.32 27.29
CA TRP A 310 13.70 -11.23 26.31
C TRP A 310 14.18 -11.69 24.92
N GLN A 311 15.10 -12.66 24.86
CA GLN A 311 15.58 -13.22 23.59
C GLN A 311 14.50 -14.05 22.91
N ALA A 312 13.57 -14.66 23.67
CA ALA A 312 12.45 -15.40 23.10
C ALA A 312 11.50 -14.46 22.36
N VAL A 313 11.20 -13.29 22.94
CA VAL A 313 10.40 -12.23 22.30
C VAL A 313 11.05 -11.79 20.99
N VAL A 314 12.33 -11.41 21.04
CA VAL A 314 13.07 -10.94 19.85
C VAL A 314 13.17 -12.02 18.78
N ALA A 315 13.43 -13.27 19.16
CA ALA A 315 13.52 -14.39 18.23
C ALA A 315 12.16 -14.73 17.58
N GLY A 316 11.07 -14.60 18.33
CA GLY A 316 9.70 -14.72 17.84
C GLY A 316 9.39 -13.64 16.80
N ASP A 317 9.65 -12.38 17.15
CA ASP A 317 9.43 -11.24 16.27
C ASP A 317 10.26 -11.35 14.98
N LEU A 318 11.54 -11.73 15.09
CA LEU A 318 12.41 -11.99 13.94
C LEU A 318 11.92 -13.16 13.08
N ALA A 319 11.35 -14.21 13.70
CA ALA A 319 10.78 -15.33 12.96
C ALA A 319 9.54 -14.92 12.17
N VAL A 320 8.68 -14.05 12.72
CA VAL A 320 7.52 -13.48 12.01
C VAL A 320 7.99 -12.65 10.82
N LEU A 321 8.95 -11.73 11.03
CA LEU A 321 9.48 -10.88 9.96
C LEU A 321 10.14 -11.70 8.84
N THR A 322 11.06 -12.62 9.19
CA THR A 322 11.84 -13.38 8.19
C THR A 322 11.05 -14.45 7.45
N ARG A 323 9.90 -14.88 7.98
CA ARG A 323 8.96 -15.76 7.25
C ARG A 323 8.06 -14.96 6.31
N GLY A 324 7.86 -13.68 6.60
CA GLY A 324 7.09 -12.74 5.82
C GLY A 324 7.81 -12.28 4.56
N ARG A 325 7.72 -13.03 3.45
CA ARG A 325 8.30 -12.62 2.15
C ARG A 325 7.77 -11.27 1.67
N TRP A 326 6.52 -10.96 2.00
CA TRP A 326 5.91 -9.67 1.74
C TRP A 326 6.64 -8.54 2.48
N GLN A 327 6.92 -8.75 3.77
CA GLN A 327 7.61 -7.79 4.61
C GLN A 327 9.04 -7.58 4.15
N LEU A 328 9.74 -8.63 3.70
CA LEU A 328 11.07 -8.48 3.09
C LEU A 328 11.01 -7.63 1.81
N GLY A 329 10.02 -7.86 0.95
CA GLY A 329 9.78 -7.01 -0.23
C GLY A 329 9.45 -5.56 0.15
N GLN A 330 8.64 -5.36 1.20
CA GLN A 330 8.30 -4.06 1.74
C GLN A 330 9.53 -3.32 2.29
N LEU A 331 10.48 -4.02 2.92
CA LEU A 331 11.75 -3.42 3.36
C LEU A 331 12.64 -3.00 2.18
N ALA A 332 12.66 -3.78 1.10
CA ALA A 332 13.36 -3.38 -0.12
C ALA A 332 12.73 -2.13 -0.76
N VAL A 333 11.39 -2.08 -0.83
CA VAL A 333 10.65 -0.89 -1.29
C VAL A 333 10.87 0.31 -0.36
N ALA A 334 10.93 0.08 0.96
CA ALA A 334 11.20 1.11 1.96
C ALA A 334 12.55 1.81 1.76
N VAL A 335 13.57 1.07 1.33
CA VAL A 335 14.88 1.63 0.96
C VAL A 335 14.82 2.34 -0.39
N ALA A 336 14.11 1.76 -1.35
CA ALA A 336 14.09 2.22 -2.73
C ALA A 336 13.30 3.53 -2.93
N VAL A 337 12.15 3.70 -2.27
CA VAL A 337 11.27 4.87 -2.44
C VAL A 337 11.99 6.20 -2.22
N PRO A 338 12.69 6.43 -1.08
CA PRO A 338 13.46 7.66 -0.87
C PRO A 338 14.48 7.89 -2.00
N VAL A 339 15.20 6.85 -2.40
CA VAL A 339 16.25 6.91 -3.42
C VAL A 339 15.68 7.25 -4.79
N VAL A 340 14.56 6.66 -5.19
CA VAL A 340 13.89 7.01 -6.46
C VAL A 340 13.48 8.47 -6.44
N VAL A 341 12.87 8.96 -5.36
CA VAL A 341 12.45 10.37 -5.26
C VAL A 341 13.66 11.32 -5.34
N GLY A 342 14.70 11.08 -4.54
CA GLY A 342 15.91 11.90 -4.55
C GLY A 342 16.66 11.87 -5.89
N ARG A 343 16.57 10.77 -6.63
CA ARG A 343 17.26 10.63 -7.92
C ARG A 343 16.48 11.12 -9.11
N THR A 344 15.20 11.37 -8.95
CA THR A 344 14.34 11.85 -10.02
C THR A 344 14.62 13.34 -10.27
N GLU A 345 14.88 13.69 -11.53
CA GLU A 345 15.03 15.08 -11.94
C GLU A 345 13.78 15.89 -11.58
N GLY A 346 14.00 17.09 -11.07
CA GLY A 346 12.97 17.94 -10.47
C GLY A 346 12.66 17.56 -9.02
N LEU A 347 12.14 16.34 -8.76
CA LEU A 347 11.77 15.93 -7.39
C LEU A 347 12.97 15.91 -6.42
N GLY A 348 14.15 15.51 -6.89
CA GLY A 348 15.38 15.52 -6.11
C GLY A 348 15.90 16.93 -5.77
N ALA A 349 15.42 17.96 -6.47
CA ALA A 349 15.72 19.36 -6.19
C ALA A 349 14.84 19.96 -5.10
N LEU A 350 13.72 19.31 -4.74
CA LEU A 350 12.82 19.75 -3.68
C LEU A 350 13.14 19.04 -2.35
N PRO A 351 13.73 19.73 -1.35
CA PRO A 351 13.89 19.20 0.00
C PRO A 351 12.63 18.53 0.58
N PRO A 352 11.42 19.13 0.51
CA PRO A 352 10.22 18.51 1.07
C PRO A 352 9.81 17.23 0.35
N ALA A 353 10.05 17.11 -0.96
CA ALA A 353 9.73 15.89 -1.71
C ALA A 353 10.64 14.74 -1.31
N VAL A 354 11.95 14.97 -1.24
CA VAL A 354 12.93 13.97 -0.78
C VAL A 354 12.63 13.54 0.66
N TRP A 355 12.32 14.51 1.53
CA TRP A 355 11.92 14.23 2.91
C TRP A 355 10.64 13.40 2.98
N ALA A 356 9.61 13.72 2.20
CA ALA A 356 8.39 12.92 2.12
C ALA A 356 8.67 11.49 1.62
N GLY A 357 9.57 11.33 0.65
CA GLY A 357 10.07 10.02 0.21
C GLY A 357 10.69 9.22 1.36
N CYS A 358 11.56 9.85 2.15
CA CYS A 358 12.12 9.28 3.39
C CYS A 358 11.02 8.87 4.38
N LEU A 359 10.05 9.75 4.66
CA LEU A 359 8.95 9.46 5.58
C LEU A 359 8.13 8.24 5.12
N VAL A 360 7.78 8.15 3.83
CA VAL A 360 7.04 7.03 3.28
C VAL A 360 7.86 5.74 3.38
N GLY A 361 9.12 5.76 2.96
CA GLY A 361 10.01 4.61 3.03
C GLY A 361 10.20 4.11 4.46
N TRP A 362 10.54 5.01 5.38
CA TRP A 362 10.78 4.67 6.78
C TRP A 362 9.50 4.26 7.52
N CYS A 363 8.34 4.82 7.16
CA CYS A 363 7.04 4.34 7.65
C CYS A 363 6.73 2.91 7.15
N LEU A 364 7.05 2.59 5.89
CA LEU A 364 6.94 1.22 5.39
C LEU A 364 7.86 0.26 6.17
N ALA A 365 9.07 0.67 6.53
CA ALA A 365 9.95 -0.16 7.36
C ALA A 365 9.44 -0.32 8.80
N ALA A 366 9.01 0.78 9.43
CA ALA A 366 8.44 0.79 10.77
C ALA A 366 7.18 -0.08 10.86
N THR A 367 6.29 -0.01 9.86
CA THR A 367 5.09 -0.85 9.81
C THR A 367 5.45 -2.33 9.62
N ALA A 368 6.41 -2.66 8.74
CA ALA A 368 6.87 -4.04 8.58
C ALA A 368 7.45 -4.61 9.90
N ALA A 369 8.28 -3.83 10.58
CA ALA A 369 8.93 -4.25 11.82
C ALA A 369 8.01 -4.25 13.05
N GLY A 370 6.99 -3.39 13.08
CA GLY A 370 5.98 -3.32 14.15
C GLY A 370 4.86 -4.36 14.03
N ARG A 371 4.84 -5.19 12.97
CA ARG A 371 3.83 -6.24 12.79
C ARG A 371 3.75 -7.24 13.96
N PRO A 372 4.86 -7.80 14.48
CA PRO A 372 4.79 -8.75 15.59
C PRO A 372 4.19 -8.14 16.86
N ALA A 373 4.55 -6.88 17.17
CA ALA A 373 3.97 -6.15 18.29
C ALA A 373 2.45 -5.89 18.10
N ARG A 374 1.99 -5.64 16.86
CA ARG A 374 0.56 -5.51 16.54
C ARG A 374 -0.22 -6.82 16.71
N GLU A 375 0.42 -7.95 16.40
CA GLU A 375 -0.17 -9.27 16.59
C GLU A 375 -0.23 -9.62 18.09
N ALA A 376 0.83 -9.31 18.84
CA ALA A 376 0.86 -9.49 20.30
C ALA A 376 -0.18 -8.63 21.03
N TYR A 377 -0.39 -7.38 20.60
CA TYR A 377 -1.46 -6.54 21.16
C TYR A 377 -2.86 -7.13 20.92
N ALA A 378 -3.06 -7.85 19.81
CA ALA A 378 -4.33 -8.50 19.51
C ALA A 378 -4.52 -9.84 20.26
N ALA A 379 -3.46 -10.40 20.83
CA ALA A 379 -3.46 -11.63 21.63
C ALA A 379 -2.56 -11.44 22.86
N PRO A 380 -3.02 -10.69 23.89
CA PRO A 380 -2.21 -10.32 25.05
C PRO A 380 -1.69 -11.53 25.86
N GLU A 381 -2.28 -12.72 25.67
CA GLU A 381 -1.82 -13.99 26.23
C GLU A 381 -0.38 -14.30 25.81
N VAL A 382 0.00 -13.91 24.59
CA VAL A 382 1.35 -14.11 24.07
C VAL A 382 2.37 -13.34 24.90
N ASP A 383 2.09 -12.07 25.19
CA ASP A 383 2.98 -11.23 26.01
C ASP A 383 3.02 -11.71 27.47
N ARG A 384 1.89 -12.18 28.00
CA ARG A 384 1.79 -12.75 29.35
C ARG A 384 2.49 -14.11 29.50
N SER A 385 2.66 -14.86 28.42
CA SER A 385 3.36 -16.15 28.44
C SER A 385 4.86 -16.03 28.73
N HIS A 386 5.42 -14.82 28.59
CA HIS A 386 6.81 -14.54 28.92
C HIS A 386 6.94 -14.15 30.39
N ALA A 387 7.94 -14.70 31.09
CA ALA A 387 8.30 -14.33 32.46
C ALA A 387 8.99 -12.95 32.51
N LEU A 388 8.29 -11.90 32.09
CA LEU A 388 8.77 -10.52 31.97
C LEU A 388 7.70 -9.54 32.47
N SER A 389 8.15 -8.41 33.03
CA SER A 389 7.25 -7.28 33.29
C SER A 389 6.80 -6.62 31.99
N ALA A 390 5.68 -5.90 32.00
CA ALA A 390 5.15 -5.21 30.81
C ALA A 390 6.19 -4.27 30.17
N ALA A 391 6.89 -3.47 30.99
CA ALA A 391 7.97 -2.60 30.52
C ALA A 391 9.16 -3.38 29.94
N ALA A 392 9.47 -4.58 30.45
CA ALA A 392 10.53 -5.42 29.89
C ALA A 392 10.10 -6.06 28.56
N VAL A 393 8.83 -6.45 28.41
CA VAL A 393 8.27 -6.92 27.12
C VAL A 393 8.36 -5.82 26.07
N ILE A 394 7.90 -4.61 26.38
CA ILE A 394 7.94 -3.47 25.44
C ILE A 394 9.37 -3.15 25.01
N ARG A 395 10.32 -3.10 25.96
CA ARG A 395 11.75 -2.91 25.64
C ARG A 395 12.30 -4.04 24.76
N SER A 396 11.89 -5.29 25.01
CA SER A 396 12.29 -6.43 24.18
C SER A 396 11.74 -6.31 22.76
N ARG A 397 10.48 -5.87 22.61
CA ARG A 397 9.83 -5.65 21.31
C ARG A 397 10.38 -4.44 20.55
N ALA A 398 11.09 -3.53 21.21
CA ALA A 398 11.78 -2.41 20.56
C ALA A 398 13.00 -2.84 19.73
N VAL A 399 13.61 -3.99 20.08
CA VAL A 399 14.87 -4.44 19.48
C VAL A 399 14.72 -4.70 17.98
N LEU A 400 13.63 -5.36 17.54
CA LEU A 400 13.44 -5.67 16.12
C LEU A 400 13.19 -4.40 15.29
N PRO A 401 12.23 -3.52 15.62
CA PRO A 401 12.07 -2.23 14.96
C PRO A 401 13.37 -1.44 14.88
N LEU A 402 14.12 -1.35 15.98
CA LEU A 402 15.41 -0.65 16.01
C LEU A 402 16.43 -1.27 15.06
N ALA A 403 16.58 -2.61 15.07
CA ALA A 403 17.50 -3.28 14.17
C ALA A 403 17.12 -3.09 12.69
N VAL A 404 15.82 -3.10 12.37
CA VAL A 404 15.33 -2.90 11.00
C VAL A 404 15.54 -1.45 10.56
N THR A 405 15.17 -0.46 11.37
CA THR A 405 15.33 0.96 11.02
C THR A 405 16.80 1.37 11.00
N ALA A 406 17.65 0.80 11.88
CA ALA A 406 19.09 1.00 11.87
C ALA A 406 19.81 0.38 10.66
N VAL A 407 19.11 -0.40 9.83
CA VAL A 407 19.60 -0.84 8.52
C VAL A 407 18.96 -0.03 7.41
N VAL A 408 17.63 0.09 7.40
CA VAL A 408 16.89 0.73 6.30
C VAL A 408 17.19 2.23 6.20
N CYS A 409 17.12 2.95 7.32
CA CYS A 409 17.32 4.40 7.33
C CYS A 409 18.74 4.80 6.85
N PRO A 410 19.84 4.28 7.43
CA PRO A 410 21.17 4.62 6.94
C PRO A 410 21.45 4.09 5.54
N LEU A 411 20.92 2.92 5.14
CA LEU A 411 21.10 2.43 3.77
C LEU A 411 20.42 3.36 2.75
N SER A 412 19.17 3.76 2.99
CA SER A 412 18.46 4.70 2.12
C SER A 412 19.17 6.06 2.05
N ALA A 413 19.67 6.58 3.18
CA ALA A 413 20.39 7.84 3.23
C ALA A 413 21.78 7.76 2.56
N LEU A 414 22.53 6.68 2.79
CA LEU A 414 23.78 6.39 2.09
C LEU A 414 23.57 6.39 0.58
N LEU A 415 22.52 5.69 0.12
CA LEU A 415 22.18 5.62 -1.29
C LEU A 415 21.74 6.97 -1.83
N LEU A 416 21.08 7.84 -1.07
CA LEU A 416 20.77 9.23 -1.45
C LEU A 416 22.03 10.09 -1.60
N GLY A 417 23.00 9.95 -0.69
CA GLY A 417 24.27 10.68 -0.71
C GLY A 417 25.32 10.12 -1.66
N ALA A 418 25.04 9.02 -2.36
CA ALA A 418 25.99 8.47 -3.34
C ALA A 418 26.13 9.42 -4.54
N GLY A 419 27.36 9.70 -4.96
CA GLY A 419 27.67 10.67 -6.00
C GLY A 419 27.83 12.13 -5.52
N THR A 420 27.60 12.43 -4.24
CA THR A 420 27.68 13.80 -3.69
C THR A 420 28.97 14.08 -2.91
N GLY A 421 29.82 13.07 -2.70
CA GLY A 421 31.02 13.16 -1.85
C GLY A 421 30.74 13.11 -0.33
N THR A 422 29.48 13.13 0.11
CA THR A 422 29.08 13.15 1.53
C THR A 422 28.27 11.92 1.97
N ALA A 423 28.34 10.82 1.21
CA ALA A 423 27.58 9.59 1.46
C ALA A 423 27.72 9.06 2.90
N GLY A 424 28.91 9.13 3.50
CA GLY A 424 29.15 8.72 4.87
C GLY A 424 28.35 9.54 5.89
N THR A 425 28.34 10.87 5.74
CA THR A 425 27.59 11.77 6.62
C THR A 425 26.08 11.59 6.48
N TRP A 426 25.60 11.32 5.26
CA TRP A 426 24.22 10.91 5.02
C TRP A 426 23.86 9.61 5.73
N ALA A 427 24.74 8.59 5.67
CA ALA A 427 24.53 7.34 6.37
C ALA A 427 24.48 7.53 7.90
N LEU A 428 25.35 8.39 8.46
CA LEU A 428 25.33 8.73 9.89
C LEU A 428 24.02 9.42 10.30
N LEU A 429 23.55 10.38 9.50
CA LEU A 429 22.27 11.05 9.74
C LEU A 429 21.09 10.06 9.66
N GLY A 430 21.11 9.14 8.69
CA GLY A 430 20.12 8.08 8.57
C GLY A 430 20.20 7.04 9.69
N LEU A 431 21.36 6.77 10.26
CA LEU A 431 21.47 5.92 11.46
C LEU A 431 20.90 6.64 12.68
N ALA A 432 21.16 7.94 12.79
CA ALA A 432 20.72 8.77 13.91
C ALA A 432 19.19 8.90 14.01
N VAL A 433 18.43 8.80 12.90
CA VAL A 433 16.94 8.82 12.90
C VAL A 433 16.31 7.48 13.31
N ALA A 434 17.07 6.39 13.28
CA ALA A 434 16.55 5.03 13.47
C ALA A 434 15.78 4.82 14.79
N PRO A 435 16.21 5.37 15.94
CA PRO A 435 15.46 5.24 17.20
C PRO A 435 14.05 5.86 17.15
N ALA A 436 13.88 7.00 16.48
CA ALA A 436 12.58 7.64 16.37
C ALA A 436 11.59 6.78 15.56
N TRP A 437 12.05 6.17 14.47
CA TRP A 437 11.20 5.25 13.67
C TRP A 437 10.94 3.91 14.36
N ALA A 438 11.86 3.43 15.20
CA ALA A 438 11.62 2.27 16.05
C ALA A 438 10.52 2.57 17.08
N ALA A 439 10.56 3.75 17.69
CA ALA A 439 9.54 4.23 18.61
C ALA A 439 8.19 4.46 17.91
N ALA A 440 8.20 5.05 16.71
CA ALA A 440 7.03 5.19 15.85
C ALA A 440 6.35 3.83 15.58
N ALA A 441 7.14 2.80 15.25
CA ALA A 441 6.65 1.45 15.02
C ALA A 441 5.92 0.87 16.25
N LEU A 442 6.52 1.03 17.45
CA LEU A 442 5.92 0.56 18.69
C LEU A 442 4.67 1.35 19.09
N ARG A 443 4.72 2.68 19.01
CA ARG A 443 3.59 3.54 19.36
C ARG A 443 2.40 3.31 18.44
N GLY A 444 2.65 3.08 17.15
CA GLY A 444 1.63 2.68 16.19
C GLY A 444 1.13 1.24 16.41
N ALA A 445 1.98 0.35 16.94
CA ALA A 445 1.59 -1.02 17.23
C ALA A 445 0.68 -1.16 18.46
N TYR A 446 1.01 -0.44 19.52
CA TYR A 446 0.29 -0.39 20.80
C TYR A 446 -0.71 0.77 20.88
N ARG A 447 -1.25 1.19 19.72
CA ARG A 447 -2.31 2.19 19.69
C ARG A 447 -3.62 1.59 20.23
N PRO A 448 -4.33 2.29 21.13
CA PRO A 448 -5.65 1.85 21.60
C PRO A 448 -6.63 1.65 20.44
N GLU A 449 -7.59 0.77 20.63
CA GLU A 449 -8.74 0.69 19.72
C GLU A 449 -9.58 1.96 19.84
N VAL A 450 -10.22 2.35 18.74
CA VAL A 450 -11.12 3.51 18.73
C VAL A 450 -12.33 3.16 19.58
N ASP A 451 -12.57 3.94 20.63
CA ASP A 451 -13.78 3.82 21.44
C ASP A 451 -14.96 4.48 20.71
N TRP A 452 -15.78 3.64 20.06
CA TRP A 452 -16.97 4.06 19.35
C TRP A 452 -18.13 4.48 20.27
N ALA A 453 -18.05 4.18 21.57
CA ALA A 453 -18.99 4.65 22.59
C ALA A 453 -18.52 5.95 23.26
N GLY A 454 -17.31 6.41 22.95
CA GLY A 454 -16.71 7.60 23.51
C GLY A 454 -17.29 8.91 22.97
N PRO A 455 -16.83 10.06 23.50
CA PRO A 455 -17.29 11.38 23.07
C PRO A 455 -17.06 11.59 21.57
N VAL A 456 -18.04 12.19 20.91
CA VAL A 456 -18.08 12.39 19.46
C VAL A 456 -17.88 13.85 19.08
N VAL A 457 -17.32 14.06 17.89
CA VAL A 457 -17.13 15.37 17.27
C VAL A 457 -17.94 15.39 15.98
N SER A 458 -18.66 16.49 15.76
CA SER A 458 -19.33 16.73 14.48
C SER A 458 -18.29 17.08 13.43
N THR A 459 -18.20 16.29 12.37
CA THR A 459 -17.35 16.57 11.21
C THR A 459 -18.23 16.77 9.97
N PRO A 460 -17.71 17.42 8.91
CA PRO A 460 -18.43 17.50 7.63
C PRO A 460 -18.82 16.13 7.04
N MET A 461 -18.13 15.05 7.45
CA MET A 461 -18.40 13.68 7.03
C MET A 461 -19.39 12.95 7.97
N GLY A 462 -19.97 13.65 8.94
CA GLY A 462 -20.85 13.10 9.97
C GLY A 462 -20.21 13.09 11.36
N VAL A 463 -20.90 12.46 12.31
CA VAL A 463 -20.46 12.36 13.70
C VAL A 463 -19.43 11.24 13.84
N VAL A 464 -18.24 11.57 14.33
CA VAL A 464 -17.11 10.63 14.47
C VAL A 464 -16.55 10.72 15.90
N PRO A 465 -16.10 9.61 16.53
CA PRO A 465 -15.45 9.68 17.84
C PRO A 465 -14.27 10.64 17.84
N ALA A 466 -14.12 11.45 18.89
CA ALA A 466 -13.06 12.47 19.02
C ALA A 466 -11.65 11.87 18.84
N GLY A 467 -11.46 10.62 19.29
CA GLY A 467 -10.19 9.89 19.20
C GLY A 467 -9.91 9.21 17.85
N ALA A 468 -10.88 9.15 16.94
CA ALA A 468 -10.75 8.41 15.68
C ALA A 468 -9.62 8.98 14.79
N GLY A 469 -9.51 10.32 14.72
CA GLY A 469 -8.46 11.00 13.96
C GLY A 469 -7.06 10.82 14.57
N ALA A 470 -6.95 10.90 15.90
CA ALA A 470 -5.68 10.71 16.61
C ALA A 470 -5.10 9.30 16.41
N GLY A 471 -5.97 8.27 16.37
CA GLY A 471 -5.56 6.89 16.11
C GLY A 471 -4.95 6.65 14.72
N LEU A 472 -5.27 7.49 13.73
CA LEU A 472 -4.71 7.39 12.36
C LEU A 472 -3.26 7.82 12.29
N VAL A 473 -2.88 8.86 13.03
CA VAL A 473 -1.54 9.46 12.98
C VAL A 473 -0.62 8.87 14.06
N GLN A 474 -1.17 8.21 15.07
CA GLN A 474 -0.41 7.68 16.20
C GLN A 474 0.71 6.73 15.75
N GLY A 475 1.94 7.10 16.10
CA GLY A 475 3.17 6.44 15.67
C GLY A 475 3.86 7.19 14.54
N VAL A 476 3.13 7.48 13.45
CA VAL A 476 3.66 8.24 12.30
C VAL A 476 4.10 9.64 12.75
N ASP A 477 3.34 10.27 13.66
CA ASP A 477 3.69 11.54 14.29
C ASP A 477 5.11 11.55 14.89
N VAL A 478 5.50 10.50 15.61
CA VAL A 478 6.86 10.37 16.18
C VAL A 478 7.91 10.24 15.09
N GLY A 479 7.62 9.50 14.03
CA GLY A 479 8.53 9.33 12.89
C GLY A 479 8.75 10.66 12.15
N VAL A 480 7.68 11.43 11.92
CA VAL A 480 7.72 12.75 11.29
C VAL A 480 8.51 13.74 12.14
N LEU A 481 8.15 13.89 13.42
CA LEU A 481 8.86 14.77 14.36
C LEU A 481 10.32 14.36 14.53
N GLY A 482 10.59 13.06 14.58
CA GLY A 482 11.94 12.51 14.66
C GLY A 482 12.77 12.79 13.41
N SER A 483 12.15 12.98 12.25
CA SER A 483 12.85 13.21 10.98
C SER A 483 13.05 14.69 10.63
N LEU A 484 12.69 15.62 11.52
CA LEU A 484 12.83 17.07 11.26
C LEU A 484 14.27 17.50 10.96
N PRO A 485 15.32 17.04 11.69
CA PRO A 485 16.69 17.44 11.35
C PRO A 485 17.16 16.88 9.99
N VAL A 486 16.54 15.82 9.46
CA VAL A 486 16.77 15.38 8.07
C VAL A 486 16.23 16.40 7.07
N LEU A 487 15.06 16.99 7.34
CA LEU A 487 14.53 18.08 6.51
C LEU A 487 15.47 19.30 6.56
N VAL A 488 15.99 19.63 7.75
CA VAL A 488 17.00 20.70 7.90
C VAL A 488 18.20 20.41 7.02
N ALA A 489 18.75 19.19 7.04
CA ALA A 489 19.89 18.81 6.20
C ALA A 489 19.62 19.02 4.70
N LEU A 490 18.40 18.69 4.25
CA LEU A 490 18.00 18.87 2.86
C LEU A 490 17.84 20.35 2.49
N VAL A 491 17.33 21.19 3.40
CA VAL A 491 17.14 22.63 3.17
C VAL A 491 18.45 23.41 3.25
N THR A 492 19.37 23.02 4.14
CA THR A 492 20.65 23.73 4.35
C THR A 492 21.78 23.29 3.41
N GLY A 493 21.48 22.47 2.39
CA GLY A 493 22.46 22.07 1.38
C GLY A 493 23.30 20.83 1.71
N GLY A 494 22.96 20.08 2.76
CA GLY A 494 23.61 18.80 3.06
C GLY A 494 23.74 18.49 4.55
N PRO A 495 24.07 17.23 4.89
CA PRO A 495 24.24 16.79 6.26
C PRO A 495 25.61 17.22 6.80
N THR A 496 25.64 17.64 8.08
CA THR A 496 26.88 17.90 8.81
C THR A 496 27.02 16.91 9.99
N PRO A 497 28.25 16.65 10.49
CA PRO A 497 28.45 15.79 11.66
C PRO A 497 27.70 16.31 12.90
N LEU A 498 27.66 17.63 13.09
CA LEU A 498 26.90 18.27 14.18
C LEU A 498 25.41 17.98 14.06
N LEU A 499 24.84 18.11 12.84
CA LEU A 499 23.43 17.82 12.61
C LEU A 499 23.09 16.34 12.84
N ALA A 500 24.01 15.43 12.51
CA ALA A 500 23.85 14.01 12.83
C ALA A 500 23.87 13.75 14.35
N ALA A 501 24.68 14.47 15.12
CA ALA A 501 24.68 14.38 16.58
C ALA A 501 23.38 14.93 17.20
N VAL A 502 22.90 16.08 16.72
CA VAL A 502 21.61 16.66 17.12
C VAL A 502 20.46 15.71 16.79
N GLN A 503 20.45 15.13 15.59
CA GLN A 503 19.49 14.12 15.16
C GLN A 503 19.48 12.90 16.08
N ALA A 504 20.66 12.42 16.50
CA ALA A 504 20.78 11.26 17.38
C ALA A 504 20.21 11.57 18.76
N GLY A 505 20.60 12.70 19.36
CA GLY A 505 20.06 13.15 20.65
C GLY A 505 18.54 13.28 20.62
N TRP A 506 18.01 13.97 19.61
CA TRP A 506 16.56 14.16 19.43
C TRP A 506 15.81 12.82 19.27
N SER A 507 16.33 11.92 18.44
CA SER A 507 15.67 10.63 18.18
C SER A 507 15.68 9.72 19.39
N LEU A 508 16.77 9.72 20.17
CA LEU A 508 16.88 8.97 21.41
C LEU A 508 15.92 9.50 22.48
N LEU A 509 15.77 10.83 22.60
CA LEU A 509 14.81 11.44 23.53
C LEU A 509 13.36 11.06 23.19
N LEU A 510 12.97 11.17 21.92
CA LEU A 510 11.64 10.75 21.47
C LEU A 510 11.41 9.25 21.73
N ALA A 511 12.41 8.41 21.45
CA ALA A 511 12.31 6.98 21.69
C ALA A 511 12.18 6.64 23.18
N ALA A 512 12.96 7.29 24.04
CA ALA A 512 12.89 7.12 25.48
C ALA A 512 11.50 7.54 26.02
N ALA A 513 10.98 8.69 25.57
CA ALA A 513 9.65 9.17 25.96
C ALA A 513 8.54 8.18 25.57
N VAL A 514 8.57 7.63 24.36
CA VAL A 514 7.60 6.63 23.91
C VAL A 514 7.71 5.33 24.71
N LEU A 515 8.93 4.83 24.96
CA LEU A 515 9.13 3.61 25.73
C LEU A 515 8.68 3.78 27.19
N ALA A 516 8.92 4.94 27.81
CA ALA A 516 8.44 5.26 29.15
C ALA A 516 6.91 5.31 29.18
N HIS A 517 6.29 5.99 28.21
CA HIS A 517 4.82 6.09 28.09
C HIS A 517 4.16 4.73 27.91
N LEU A 518 4.70 3.89 27.02
CA LEU A 518 4.16 2.54 26.80
C LEU A 518 4.41 1.63 28.01
N GLY A 519 5.59 1.70 28.63
CA GLY A 519 5.97 0.88 29.78
C GLY A 519 5.20 1.20 31.06
N GLY A 520 4.71 2.44 31.20
CA GLY A 520 3.89 2.88 32.33
C GLY A 520 2.40 2.55 32.21
N ARG A 521 1.91 2.10 31.05
CA ARG A 521 0.51 1.71 30.87
C ARG A 521 0.24 0.42 31.64
N ARG A 522 -0.71 0.47 32.58
CA ARG A 522 -1.28 -0.74 33.16
C ARG A 522 -2.04 -1.49 32.05
N PRO A 523 -1.87 -2.81 31.90
CA PRO A 523 -2.68 -3.58 30.97
C PRO A 523 -4.15 -3.40 31.37
N ALA A 524 -4.99 -3.01 30.40
CA ALA A 524 -6.44 -3.07 30.58
C ALA A 524 -6.80 -4.54 30.82
N GLY A 525 -7.42 -4.81 31.96
CA GLY A 525 -7.81 -6.15 32.42
C GLY A 525 -8.89 -6.77 31.57
#